data_AF-A0A832DRI7-F1
#
_entry.id   AF-A0A832DRI7-F1
#
_cell.length_a   1.000
_cell.length_b   1.000
_cell.length_c   1.000
_cell.angle_alpha   90.00
_cell.angle_beta   90.00
_cell.angle_gamma   90.00
#
_symmetry.space_group_name_H-M   'P 1'
#
loop_
_entity.id
_entity.type
_entity.pdbx_description
1 polymer ?
#
loop_
_entity_poly.entity_id
_entity_poly.type
_entity_poly.pdbx_seq_one_letter_code
_entity_poly.pdbx_strand_id
1 'polypeptide(L)'
;KQSPKPPFTTSTLQQTANSIYRFPAERTMSLAQDLFESGLITYHRTDSTRISEKAINEIRKLIQKEFGDEYLPKSPRVYKSKNTQADAHEAIRITNFVNLEKQRQLVEEKGLSEDHFKLLKLIYERTLACQMADALFERTNITLNIKNHTFKASGSVLKFKGFKAVYNFEEEEEETQNLPKLENGESIKIDNIKMEEKWTKPPPRYTEGSLVKKLEELGIGRPSTYATIIKTIKDRGYVVKEGSSLKPTQHAFDLIDYLNQKYGWVIDYNFTKKMEEFLDKVEENKKDWKEFVKELHQKSISKVKSAVSKKMLDYALDLAKKHGKDIDHILNDPEKIKEFIDNHADKKPSEKQVEYAKALSEKTGLKLTDKELSDKKALKKWIDKAKKEAMKNYQLSEKQKNVLIKYGREDLIEKPAEALKFIASKLKKFKK
;
A
#
# COMPACT_ATOMS: atom_id res chain seq x y z
N LYS A 1 -29.96 9.12 -21.87
CA LYS A 1 -29.17 7.98 -22.38
C LYS A 1 -28.15 7.59 -21.32
N GLN A 2 -27.92 6.31 -21.10
CA GLN A 2 -26.91 5.80 -20.19
C GLN A 2 -26.04 4.80 -20.94
N SER A 3 -24.71 5.02 -20.90
CA SER A 3 -23.77 4.14 -21.59
C SER A 3 -23.29 3.00 -20.69
N PRO A 4 -22.98 1.83 -21.28
CA PRO A 4 -22.42 0.72 -20.52
C PRO A 4 -21.04 1.05 -19.96
N LYS A 5 -20.77 0.53 -18.76
CA LYS A 5 -19.43 0.62 -18.16
C LYS A 5 -18.38 -0.15 -18.98
N PRO A 6 -17.09 0.22 -18.86
CA PRO A 6 -15.99 -0.54 -19.45
C PRO A 6 -15.98 -2.01 -18.99
N PRO A 7 -15.29 -2.90 -19.72
CA PRO A 7 -15.00 -4.25 -19.23
C PRO A 7 -14.19 -4.20 -17.93
N PHE A 8 -14.16 -5.33 -17.21
CA PHE A 8 -13.54 -5.36 -15.89
C PHE A 8 -12.02 -5.19 -15.96
N THR A 9 -11.52 -4.34 -15.08
CA THR A 9 -10.17 -4.39 -14.52
C THR A 9 -10.20 -5.15 -13.20
N THR A 10 -9.05 -5.46 -12.61
CA THR A 10 -8.98 -6.11 -11.29
C THR A 10 -9.70 -5.31 -10.22
N SER A 11 -9.48 -3.99 -10.20
CA SER A 11 -10.10 -3.11 -9.22
C SER A 11 -11.63 -3.11 -9.35
N THR A 12 -12.14 -2.94 -10.58
CA THR A 12 -13.58 -2.87 -10.81
C THR A 12 -14.28 -4.23 -10.61
N LEU A 13 -13.59 -5.34 -10.86
CA LEU A 13 -14.08 -6.68 -10.54
C LEU A 13 -14.21 -6.87 -9.02
N GLN A 14 -13.17 -6.54 -8.25
CA GLN A 14 -13.19 -6.65 -6.79
C GLN A 14 -14.29 -5.76 -6.17
N GLN A 15 -14.40 -4.51 -6.63
CA GLN A 15 -15.46 -3.59 -6.21
C GLN A 15 -16.85 -4.18 -6.44
N THR A 16 -17.09 -4.67 -7.65
CA THR A 16 -18.41 -5.15 -8.07
C THR A 16 -18.77 -6.47 -7.40
N ALA A 17 -17.84 -7.43 -7.32
CA ALA A 17 -18.04 -8.69 -6.63
C ALA A 17 -18.31 -8.49 -5.13
N ASN A 18 -17.66 -7.50 -4.50
CA ASN A 18 -17.93 -7.12 -3.12
C ASN A 18 -19.31 -6.47 -2.95
N SER A 19 -19.73 -5.62 -3.90
CA SER A 19 -21.04 -4.97 -3.84
C SER A 19 -22.18 -5.97 -4.01
N ILE A 20 -22.11 -6.83 -5.02
CA ILE A 20 -23.20 -7.73 -5.42
C ILE A 20 -23.21 -9.01 -4.56
N TYR A 21 -22.07 -9.69 -4.44
CA TYR A 21 -21.99 -11.01 -3.82
C TYR A 21 -21.35 -10.99 -2.42
N ARG A 22 -20.96 -9.81 -1.92
CA ARG A 22 -20.23 -9.65 -0.65
C ARG A 22 -18.92 -10.43 -0.60
N PHE A 23 -18.37 -10.82 -1.75
CA PHE A 23 -17.08 -11.48 -1.83
C PHE A 23 -15.97 -10.54 -1.33
N PRO A 24 -15.15 -10.96 -0.37
CA PRO A 24 -13.91 -10.26 -0.01
C PRO A 24 -12.96 -10.19 -1.20
N ALA A 25 -12.09 -9.18 -1.24
CA ALA A 25 -11.13 -9.00 -2.33
C ALA A 25 -10.26 -10.25 -2.55
N GLU A 26 -9.81 -10.90 -1.47
CA GLU A 26 -9.06 -12.15 -1.51
C GLU A 26 -9.86 -13.30 -2.15
N ARG A 27 -11.12 -13.48 -1.73
CA ARG A 27 -12.00 -14.52 -2.29
C ARG A 27 -12.24 -14.30 -3.78
N THR A 28 -12.51 -13.05 -4.18
CA THR A 28 -12.65 -12.70 -5.60
C THR A 28 -11.41 -13.06 -6.41
N MET A 29 -10.21 -12.78 -5.88
CA MET A 29 -8.97 -13.08 -6.59
C MET A 29 -8.67 -14.58 -6.64
N SER A 30 -8.98 -15.34 -5.59
CA SER A 30 -8.87 -16.81 -5.60
C SER A 30 -9.77 -17.42 -6.66
N LEU A 31 -11.06 -17.07 -6.66
CA LEU A 31 -12.02 -17.57 -7.66
C LEU A 31 -11.62 -17.18 -9.09
N ALA A 32 -11.09 -15.96 -9.28
CA ALA A 32 -10.62 -15.50 -10.58
C ALA A 32 -9.35 -16.22 -11.05
N GLN A 33 -8.46 -16.60 -10.12
CA GLN A 33 -7.30 -17.44 -10.42
C GLN A 33 -7.75 -18.80 -10.96
N ASP A 34 -8.66 -19.47 -10.24
CA ASP A 34 -9.18 -20.79 -10.62
C ASP A 34 -9.90 -20.77 -11.98
N LEU A 35 -10.69 -19.72 -12.24
CA LEU A 35 -11.34 -19.49 -13.54
C LEU A 35 -10.33 -19.25 -14.68
N PHE A 36 -9.25 -18.51 -14.40
CA PHE A 36 -8.19 -18.24 -15.37
C PHE A 36 -7.41 -19.50 -15.71
N GLU A 37 -7.00 -20.29 -14.70
CA GLU A 37 -6.29 -21.55 -14.88
C GLU A 37 -7.15 -22.61 -15.59
N SER A 38 -8.47 -22.56 -15.39
CA SER A 38 -9.44 -23.38 -16.11
C SER A 38 -9.71 -22.91 -17.55
N GLY A 39 -9.12 -21.79 -17.96
CA GLY A 39 -9.25 -21.23 -19.30
C GLY A 39 -10.61 -20.59 -19.59
N LEU A 40 -11.36 -20.16 -18.56
CA LEU A 40 -12.71 -19.59 -18.70
C LEU A 40 -12.71 -18.06 -18.76
N ILE A 41 -11.66 -17.41 -18.25
CA ILE A 41 -11.47 -15.96 -18.32
C ILE A 41 -10.04 -15.59 -18.72
N THR A 42 -9.84 -14.36 -19.15
CA THR A 42 -8.50 -13.77 -19.35
C THR A 42 -7.79 -13.49 -18.03
N TYR A 43 -6.51 -13.11 -18.09
CA TYR A 43 -5.70 -12.84 -16.90
C TYR A 43 -6.35 -11.77 -16.00
N HIS A 44 -6.55 -12.11 -14.73
CA HIS A 44 -7.38 -11.36 -13.80
C HIS A 44 -6.63 -10.26 -13.02
N ARG A 45 -5.31 -10.11 -13.21
CA ARG A 45 -4.47 -9.03 -12.65
C ARG A 45 -4.12 -8.04 -13.75
N THR A 46 -5.03 -7.13 -14.05
CA THR A 46 -4.96 -6.18 -15.14
C THR A 46 -5.60 -4.86 -14.75
N ASP A 47 -4.98 -3.76 -15.16
CA ASP A 47 -5.51 -2.40 -15.13
C ASP A 47 -6.07 -1.96 -16.50
N SER A 48 -6.07 -2.87 -17.48
CA SER A 48 -6.50 -2.62 -18.85
C SER A 48 -8.00 -2.76 -19.02
N THR A 49 -8.61 -1.86 -19.79
CA THR A 49 -9.97 -2.02 -20.32
C THR A 49 -9.99 -2.47 -21.78
N ARG A 50 -8.83 -2.81 -22.35
CA ARG A 50 -8.68 -3.20 -23.76
C ARG A 50 -9.25 -4.60 -23.99
N ILE A 51 -9.95 -4.80 -25.10
CA ILE A 51 -10.35 -6.11 -25.62
C ILE A 51 -9.78 -6.24 -27.03
N SER A 52 -9.21 -7.39 -27.39
CA SER A 52 -8.74 -7.63 -28.76
C SER A 52 -9.88 -7.57 -29.78
N GLU A 53 -9.55 -7.14 -31.01
CA GLU A 53 -10.51 -7.04 -32.11
C GLU A 53 -11.22 -8.37 -32.39
N LYS A 54 -10.48 -9.48 -32.33
CA LYS A 54 -11.05 -10.84 -32.47
C LYS A 54 -12.13 -11.10 -31.41
N ALA A 55 -11.85 -10.80 -30.15
CA ALA A 55 -12.80 -10.99 -29.07
C ALA A 55 -13.99 -10.04 -29.18
N ILE A 56 -13.79 -8.78 -29.57
CA ILE A 56 -14.87 -7.82 -29.84
C ILE A 56 -15.84 -8.38 -30.88
N ASN A 57 -15.32 -8.94 -31.99
CA ASN A 57 -16.16 -9.50 -33.05
C ASN A 57 -16.99 -10.68 -32.57
N GLU A 58 -16.42 -11.59 -31.77
CA GLU A 58 -17.15 -12.72 -31.20
C GLU A 58 -18.19 -12.29 -30.15
N ILE A 59 -17.86 -11.32 -29.30
CA ILE A 59 -18.82 -10.73 -28.34
C ILE A 59 -20.01 -10.11 -29.09
N ARG A 60 -19.75 -9.36 -30.17
CA ARG A 60 -20.79 -8.72 -30.98
C ARG A 60 -21.70 -9.75 -31.66
N LYS A 61 -21.15 -10.84 -32.20
CA LYS A 61 -21.93 -11.97 -32.74
C LYS A 61 -22.81 -12.62 -31.68
N LEU A 62 -22.26 -12.84 -30.48
CA LEU A 62 -23.01 -13.41 -29.36
C LEU A 62 -24.16 -12.48 -28.94
N ILE A 63 -23.92 -11.17 -28.83
CA ILE A 63 -24.97 -10.19 -28.53
C ILE A 63 -26.07 -10.21 -29.59
N GLN A 64 -25.69 -10.19 -30.86
CA GLN A 64 -26.64 -10.23 -31.98
C GLN A 64 -27.52 -11.49 -31.93
N LYS A 65 -26.90 -12.65 -31.66
CA LYS A 65 -27.61 -13.93 -31.55
C LYS A 65 -28.58 -13.98 -30.37
N GLU A 66 -28.17 -13.50 -29.20
CA GLU A 66 -28.94 -13.67 -27.96
C GLU A 66 -29.97 -12.53 -27.74
N PHE A 67 -29.71 -11.33 -28.27
CA PHE A 67 -30.52 -10.13 -27.99
C PHE A 67 -31.07 -9.44 -29.24
N GLY A 68 -30.51 -9.70 -30.43
CA GLY A 68 -30.92 -9.06 -31.69
C GLY A 68 -30.18 -7.76 -32.03
N ASP A 69 -30.41 -7.27 -33.24
CA ASP A 69 -29.66 -6.16 -33.85
C ASP A 69 -29.82 -4.82 -33.10
N GLU A 70 -30.98 -4.59 -32.48
CA GLU A 70 -31.26 -3.34 -31.75
C GLU A 70 -30.34 -3.13 -30.52
N TYR A 71 -29.80 -4.23 -29.98
CA TYR A 71 -28.86 -4.20 -28.85
C TYR A 71 -27.40 -4.01 -29.28
N LEU A 72 -27.13 -3.97 -30.58
CA LEU A 72 -25.78 -3.84 -31.12
C LEU A 72 -25.53 -2.39 -31.58
N PRO A 73 -24.53 -1.68 -31.02
CA PRO A 73 -24.15 -0.37 -31.52
C PRO A 73 -23.52 -0.50 -32.93
N LYS A 74 -23.74 0.53 -33.76
CA LYS A 74 -23.28 0.58 -35.16
C LYS A 74 -21.78 0.29 -35.29
N SER A 75 -20.97 0.85 -34.39
CA SER A 75 -19.54 0.58 -34.30
C SER A 75 -19.18 -0.11 -32.98
N PRO A 76 -18.07 -0.88 -32.93
CA PRO A 76 -17.55 -1.41 -31.67
C PRO A 76 -17.24 -0.31 -30.66
N ARG A 77 -17.45 -0.60 -29.38
CA ARG A 77 -17.11 0.33 -28.29
C ARG A 77 -15.66 0.12 -27.88
N VAL A 78 -14.92 1.21 -27.81
CA VAL A 78 -13.52 1.22 -27.35
C VAL A 78 -13.42 2.01 -26.05
N TYR A 79 -12.77 1.43 -25.05
CA TYR A 79 -12.57 2.03 -23.74
C TYR A 79 -11.09 2.31 -23.51
N LYS A 80 -10.77 3.54 -23.11
CA LYS A 80 -9.39 3.93 -22.80
C LYS A 80 -9.03 3.49 -21.39
N SER A 81 -7.91 2.79 -21.27
CA SER A 81 -7.29 2.49 -19.99
C SER A 81 -6.78 3.78 -19.34
N LYS A 82 -6.77 3.84 -18.00
CA LYS A 82 -6.25 5.00 -17.26
C LYS A 82 -4.73 5.11 -17.33
N ASN A 83 -4.04 3.98 -17.49
CA ASN A 83 -2.60 3.89 -17.60
C ASN A 83 -2.22 3.35 -18.98
N THR A 84 -1.32 4.02 -19.68
CA THR A 84 -0.84 3.61 -21.02
C THR A 84 -0.03 2.31 -20.98
N GLN A 85 0.48 1.94 -19.79
CA GLN A 85 1.19 0.67 -19.55
C GLN A 85 0.30 -0.56 -19.67
N ALA A 86 -1.01 -0.38 -19.44
CA ALA A 86 -2.00 -1.45 -19.46
C ALA A 86 -2.28 -2.00 -20.87
N ASP A 87 -1.86 -1.30 -21.92
CA ASP A 87 -2.29 -1.60 -23.30
C ASP A 87 -1.74 -2.93 -23.84
N ALA A 88 -0.65 -3.46 -23.26
CA ALA A 88 -0.19 -4.81 -23.56
C ALA A 88 -1.11 -5.91 -23.00
N HIS A 89 -1.86 -5.60 -21.94
CA HIS A 89 -2.79 -6.52 -21.30
C HIS A 89 -4.21 -6.37 -21.86
N GLU A 90 -5.01 -7.39 -21.67
CA GLU A 90 -6.45 -7.33 -21.93
C GLU A 90 -7.23 -7.13 -20.63
N ALA A 91 -8.46 -6.65 -20.75
CA ALA A 91 -9.44 -6.62 -19.70
C ALA A 91 -9.81 -8.04 -19.24
N ILE A 92 -10.41 -8.14 -18.05
CA ILE A 92 -10.98 -9.39 -17.53
C ILE A 92 -12.30 -9.64 -18.25
N ARG A 93 -12.33 -10.71 -19.05
CA ARG A 93 -13.47 -11.11 -19.88
C ARG A 93 -13.54 -12.63 -20.01
N ILE A 94 -14.67 -13.14 -20.48
CA ILE A 94 -14.81 -14.54 -20.89
C ILE A 94 -13.90 -14.86 -22.09
N THR A 95 -13.44 -16.11 -22.16
CA THR A 95 -12.66 -16.67 -23.28
C THR A 95 -13.51 -17.51 -24.24
N ASN A 96 -14.57 -18.14 -23.73
CA ASN A 96 -15.53 -18.94 -24.50
C ASN A 96 -16.77 -18.09 -24.81
N PHE A 97 -17.05 -17.78 -26.08
CA PHE A 97 -18.17 -16.90 -26.48
C PHE A 97 -19.46 -17.69 -26.71
N VAL A 98 -19.97 -18.31 -25.64
CA VAL A 98 -21.21 -19.10 -25.62
C VAL A 98 -22.21 -18.48 -24.64
N ASN A 99 -23.50 -18.81 -24.81
CA ASN A 99 -24.56 -18.31 -23.93
C ASN A 99 -24.37 -18.73 -22.46
N LEU A 100 -25.09 -18.07 -21.55
CA LEU A 100 -24.89 -18.23 -20.11
C LEU A 100 -25.13 -19.67 -19.60
N GLU A 101 -26.08 -20.39 -20.21
CA GLU A 101 -26.34 -21.80 -19.88
C GLU A 101 -25.11 -22.67 -20.17
N LYS A 102 -24.48 -22.50 -21.33
CA LYS A 102 -23.23 -23.20 -21.66
C LYS A 102 -22.06 -22.76 -20.79
N GLN A 103 -22.01 -21.49 -20.35
CA GLN A 103 -21.00 -21.07 -19.36
C GLN A 103 -21.14 -21.86 -18.05
N ARG A 104 -22.38 -22.11 -17.59
CA ARG A 104 -22.63 -22.94 -16.40
C ARG A 104 -22.10 -24.35 -16.58
N GLN A 105 -22.42 -24.98 -17.71
CA GLN A 105 -21.92 -26.32 -18.04
C GLN A 105 -20.39 -26.38 -18.02
N LEU A 106 -19.71 -25.39 -18.60
CA LEU A 106 -18.24 -25.31 -18.57
C LEU A 106 -17.66 -25.22 -17.14
N VAL A 107 -18.33 -24.51 -16.22
CA VAL A 107 -17.90 -24.45 -14.81
C VAL A 107 -18.05 -25.82 -14.14
N GLU A 108 -19.18 -26.49 -14.38
CA GLU A 108 -19.47 -27.82 -13.84
C GLU A 108 -18.49 -28.88 -14.38
N GLU A 109 -18.20 -28.88 -15.69
CA GLU A 109 -17.23 -29.77 -16.34
C GLU A 109 -15.81 -29.60 -15.79
N LYS A 110 -15.45 -28.40 -15.34
CA LYS A 110 -14.15 -28.10 -14.71
C LYS A 110 -14.12 -28.43 -13.22
N GLY A 111 -15.22 -28.92 -12.64
CA GLY A 111 -15.33 -29.23 -11.21
C GLY A 111 -15.30 -27.98 -10.32
N LEU A 112 -15.65 -26.82 -10.86
CA LEU A 112 -15.64 -25.55 -10.14
C LEU A 112 -16.96 -25.32 -9.39
N SER A 113 -16.89 -24.61 -8.26
CA SER A 113 -18.06 -24.40 -7.38
C SER A 113 -19.06 -23.35 -7.89
N GLU A 114 -20.24 -23.28 -7.28
CA GLU A 114 -21.25 -22.24 -7.59
C GLU A 114 -20.72 -20.80 -7.41
N ASP A 115 -19.84 -20.55 -6.43
CA ASP A 115 -19.18 -19.23 -6.31
C ASP A 115 -18.31 -18.87 -7.54
N HIS A 116 -17.69 -19.86 -8.20
CA HIS A 116 -16.98 -19.63 -9.47
C HIS A 116 -17.96 -19.27 -10.56
N PHE A 117 -19.10 -19.97 -10.64
CA PHE A 117 -20.16 -19.61 -11.58
C PHE A 117 -20.69 -18.20 -11.35
N LYS A 118 -20.93 -17.78 -10.09
CA LYS A 118 -21.36 -16.41 -9.76
C LYS A 118 -20.35 -15.38 -10.26
N LEU A 119 -19.06 -15.60 -10.04
CA LEU A 119 -18.03 -14.68 -10.52
C LEU A 119 -17.92 -14.69 -12.05
N LEU A 120 -17.98 -15.86 -12.69
CA LEU A 120 -17.98 -16.00 -14.14
C LEU A 120 -19.19 -15.31 -14.77
N LYS A 121 -20.40 -15.50 -14.22
CA LYS A 121 -21.64 -14.84 -14.65
C LYS A 121 -21.49 -13.33 -14.61
N LEU A 122 -20.91 -12.79 -13.55
CA LEU A 122 -20.65 -11.35 -13.44
C LEU A 122 -19.69 -10.86 -14.54
N ILE A 123 -18.59 -11.59 -14.78
CA ILE A 123 -17.62 -11.29 -15.84
C ILE A 123 -18.27 -11.41 -17.23
N TYR A 124 -19.09 -12.43 -17.45
CA TYR A 124 -19.87 -12.64 -18.67
C TYR A 124 -20.77 -11.44 -18.95
N GLU A 125 -21.62 -11.07 -17.99
CA GLU A 125 -22.59 -9.98 -18.16
C GLU A 125 -21.89 -8.65 -18.43
N ARG A 126 -20.76 -8.36 -17.76
CA ARG A 126 -19.97 -7.15 -18.03
C ARG A 126 -19.28 -7.20 -19.40
N THR A 127 -18.80 -8.37 -19.82
CA THR A 127 -18.17 -8.57 -21.13
C THR A 127 -19.16 -8.25 -22.26
N LEU A 128 -20.40 -8.76 -22.16
CA LEU A 128 -21.43 -8.46 -23.15
C LEU A 128 -21.87 -7.00 -23.06
N ALA A 129 -22.24 -6.53 -21.87
CA ALA A 129 -22.77 -5.19 -21.66
C ALA A 129 -21.86 -4.10 -22.22
N CYS A 130 -20.54 -4.22 -22.08
CA CYS A 130 -19.59 -3.21 -22.57
C CYS A 130 -19.60 -3.04 -24.11
N GLN A 131 -20.17 -3.98 -24.86
CA GLN A 131 -20.33 -3.88 -26.32
C GLN A 131 -21.78 -3.70 -26.77
N MET A 132 -22.74 -3.54 -25.85
CA MET A 132 -24.16 -3.33 -26.15
C MET A 132 -24.54 -1.85 -26.35
N ALA A 133 -25.72 -1.62 -26.89
CA ALA A 133 -26.32 -0.29 -27.04
C ALA A 133 -26.58 0.40 -25.70
N ASP A 134 -26.69 1.74 -25.72
CA ASP A 134 -27.04 2.53 -24.54
C ASP A 134 -28.43 2.17 -24.03
N ALA A 135 -28.65 2.26 -22.72
CA ALA A 135 -30.01 2.30 -22.18
C ALA A 135 -30.62 3.68 -22.46
N LEU A 136 -31.87 3.72 -22.92
CA LEU A 136 -32.60 4.95 -23.22
C LEU A 136 -33.66 5.19 -22.16
N PHE A 137 -33.66 6.40 -21.62
CA PHE A 137 -34.60 6.87 -20.62
C PHE A 137 -35.30 8.13 -21.11
N GLU A 138 -36.59 8.24 -20.81
CA GLU A 138 -37.36 9.46 -20.89
C GLU A 138 -37.39 10.08 -19.50
N ARG A 139 -36.87 11.30 -19.36
CA ARG A 139 -36.83 12.01 -18.08
C ARG A 139 -37.82 13.16 -18.08
N THR A 140 -38.72 13.15 -17.12
CA THR A 140 -39.72 14.21 -16.91
C THR A 140 -39.30 15.03 -15.70
N ASN A 141 -39.20 16.34 -15.86
CA ASN A 141 -38.95 17.26 -14.74
C ASN A 141 -40.12 18.24 -14.67
N ILE A 142 -40.83 18.24 -13.54
CA ILE A 142 -41.98 19.10 -13.29
C ILE A 142 -41.54 20.14 -12.27
N THR A 143 -41.81 21.41 -12.57
CA THR A 143 -41.68 22.52 -11.62
C THR A 143 -43.07 23.07 -11.35
N LEU A 144 -43.49 23.04 -10.09
CA LEU A 144 -44.80 23.49 -9.65
C LEU A 144 -44.63 24.77 -8.83
N ASN A 145 -45.32 25.83 -9.22
CA ASN A 145 -45.41 27.06 -8.44
C ASN A 145 -46.72 27.03 -7.65
N ILE A 146 -46.63 26.78 -6.35
CA ILE A 146 -47.78 26.69 -5.46
C ILE A 146 -47.69 27.84 -4.48
N LYS A 147 -48.59 28.83 -4.62
CA LYS A 147 -48.51 30.11 -3.89
C LYS A 147 -47.13 30.75 -4.07
N ASN A 148 -46.39 30.95 -2.98
CA ASN A 148 -45.06 31.59 -2.98
C ASN A 148 -43.90 30.59 -2.93
N HIS A 149 -44.15 29.30 -3.22
CA HIS A 149 -43.15 28.25 -3.14
C HIS A 149 -43.01 27.49 -4.46
N THR A 150 -41.78 27.07 -4.75
CA THR A 150 -41.45 26.24 -5.90
C THR A 150 -41.18 24.81 -5.44
N PHE A 151 -41.93 23.87 -5.99
CA PHE A 151 -41.73 22.44 -5.80
C PHE A 151 -41.18 21.83 -7.08
N LYS A 152 -40.35 20.80 -6.94
CA LYS A 152 -39.76 20.07 -8.07
C LYS A 152 -40.06 18.58 -7.93
N ALA A 153 -40.43 17.96 -9.03
CA ALA A 153 -40.51 16.50 -9.17
C ALA A 153 -39.71 16.07 -10.39
N SER A 154 -38.99 14.97 -10.27
CA SER A 154 -38.20 14.40 -11.36
C SER A 154 -38.50 12.90 -11.45
N GLY A 155 -38.87 12.44 -12.64
CA GLY A 155 -39.16 11.05 -12.93
C GLY A 155 -38.38 10.57 -14.14
N SER A 156 -38.12 9.27 -14.19
CA SER A 156 -37.37 8.63 -15.28
C SER A 156 -38.05 7.32 -15.67
N VAL A 157 -38.28 7.13 -16.96
CA VAL A 157 -38.91 5.93 -17.52
C VAL A 157 -37.95 5.28 -18.52
N LEU A 158 -37.59 4.02 -18.27
CA LEU A 158 -36.75 3.23 -19.18
C LEU A 158 -37.55 2.91 -20.46
N LYS A 159 -37.10 3.46 -21.60
CA LYS A 159 -37.70 3.24 -22.93
C LYS A 159 -37.03 2.11 -23.70
N PHE A 160 -35.74 1.90 -23.48
CA PHE A 160 -34.98 0.80 -24.09
C PHE A 160 -33.91 0.32 -23.13
N LYS A 161 -33.86 -0.99 -22.86
CA LYS A 161 -32.94 -1.59 -21.90
C LYS A 161 -31.48 -1.44 -22.33
N GLY A 162 -31.17 -1.58 -23.62
CA GLY A 162 -29.78 -1.63 -24.09
C GLY A 162 -28.96 -2.62 -23.28
N PHE A 163 -27.76 -2.23 -22.85
CA PHE A 163 -26.90 -3.05 -22.01
C PHE A 163 -27.54 -3.53 -20.68
N LYS A 164 -28.59 -2.86 -20.17
CA LYS A 164 -29.30 -3.30 -18.96
C LYS A 164 -30.08 -4.60 -19.14
N ALA A 165 -30.27 -5.07 -20.38
CA ALA A 165 -30.85 -6.39 -20.62
C ALA A 165 -29.98 -7.55 -20.09
N VAL A 166 -28.67 -7.33 -19.95
CA VAL A 166 -27.72 -8.32 -19.42
C VAL A 166 -27.07 -7.89 -18.10
N TYR A 167 -26.91 -6.58 -17.87
CA TYR A 167 -26.19 -6.06 -16.71
C TYR A 167 -26.98 -4.93 -16.01
N ASN A 168 -27.72 -5.25 -14.95
CA ASN A 168 -28.57 -4.28 -14.22
C ASN A 168 -28.38 -4.26 -12.69
N PHE A 169 -27.18 -4.57 -12.21
CA PHE A 169 -26.88 -4.70 -10.76
C PHE A 169 -26.80 -3.37 -9.98
N GLU A 170 -27.08 -2.25 -10.63
CA GLU A 170 -26.82 -0.90 -10.09
C GLU A 170 -28.12 -0.14 -9.80
N GLU A 171 -29.24 -0.85 -9.59
CA GLU A 171 -30.47 -0.24 -9.09
C GLU A 171 -30.32 0.09 -7.60
N GLU A 172 -29.65 1.21 -7.32
CA GLU A 172 -30.02 2.11 -6.22
C GLU A 172 -30.79 3.29 -6.82
N GLU A 173 -32.07 3.41 -6.46
CA GLU A 173 -32.82 4.67 -6.33
C GLU A 173 -32.93 5.64 -7.52
N GLU A 174 -32.73 5.24 -8.77
CA GLU A 174 -33.53 5.90 -9.82
C GLU A 174 -34.95 5.36 -9.68
N GLU A 175 -35.72 5.95 -8.75
CA GLU A 175 -37.16 5.76 -8.69
C GLU A 175 -37.67 5.85 -10.14
N THR A 176 -38.20 4.75 -10.64
CA THR A 176 -39.02 4.69 -11.85
C THR A 176 -40.32 5.44 -11.55
N GLN A 177 -40.18 6.72 -11.19
CA GLN A 177 -41.29 7.57 -10.85
C GLN A 177 -41.94 7.93 -12.17
N ASN A 178 -42.99 7.19 -12.49
CA ASN A 178 -43.90 7.51 -13.57
C ASN A 178 -44.63 8.79 -13.16
N LEU A 179 -44.12 9.93 -13.62
CA LEU A 179 -44.82 11.20 -13.48
C LEU A 179 -45.94 11.28 -14.51
N PRO A 180 -47.11 11.84 -14.15
CA PRO A 180 -48.20 12.04 -15.10
C PRO A 180 -47.76 13.00 -16.20
N LYS A 181 -48.38 12.87 -17.37
CA LYS A 181 -48.29 13.91 -18.39
C LYS A 181 -49.05 15.14 -17.86
N LEU A 182 -48.37 16.28 -17.84
CA LEU A 182 -48.95 17.56 -17.48
C LEU A 182 -48.68 18.57 -18.59
N GLU A 183 -49.59 19.53 -18.75
CA GLU A 183 -49.41 20.67 -19.64
C GLU A 183 -48.98 21.93 -18.87
N ASN A 184 -48.27 22.83 -19.56
CA ASN A 184 -47.88 24.10 -18.95
C ASN A 184 -49.13 24.95 -18.67
N GLY A 185 -49.27 25.38 -17.41
CA GLY A 185 -50.44 26.14 -16.95
C GLY A 185 -51.59 25.28 -16.43
N GLU A 186 -51.47 23.95 -16.48
CA GLU A 186 -52.45 23.05 -15.90
C GLU A 186 -52.56 23.25 -14.38
N SER A 187 -53.80 23.35 -13.89
CA SER A 187 -54.07 23.49 -12.46
C SER A 187 -54.09 22.12 -11.79
N ILE A 188 -53.32 21.97 -10.73
CA ILE A 188 -53.27 20.73 -9.94
C ILE A 188 -53.98 20.89 -8.60
N LYS A 189 -54.61 19.82 -8.13
CA LYS A 189 -55.18 19.76 -6.78
C LYS A 189 -54.14 19.22 -5.80
N ILE A 190 -53.95 19.92 -4.68
CA ILE A 190 -53.13 19.42 -3.58
C ILE A 190 -53.94 18.34 -2.86
N ASP A 191 -53.45 17.11 -2.87
CA ASP A 191 -54.10 15.98 -2.21
C ASP A 191 -53.65 15.86 -0.74
N ASN A 192 -52.34 15.79 -0.51
CA ASN A 192 -51.74 15.69 0.82
C ASN A 192 -50.44 16.51 0.91
N ILE A 193 -50.13 17.02 2.11
CA ILE A 193 -48.87 17.69 2.43
C ILE A 193 -48.22 16.94 3.59
N LYS A 194 -47.10 16.26 3.32
CA LYS A 194 -46.29 15.59 4.34
C LYS A 194 -45.01 16.38 4.58
N MET A 195 -44.77 16.76 5.83
CA MET A 195 -43.48 17.30 6.26
C MET A 195 -42.65 16.17 6.86
N GLU A 196 -41.46 15.96 6.32
CA GLU A 196 -40.51 14.97 6.83
C GLU A 196 -39.27 15.70 7.36
N GLU A 197 -38.99 15.49 8.64
CA GLU A 197 -37.71 15.89 9.22
C GLU A 197 -36.63 14.90 8.76
N LYS A 198 -35.50 15.43 8.28
CA LYS A 198 -34.34 14.63 7.84
C LYS A 198 -33.08 15.09 8.53
N TRP A 199 -32.25 14.13 8.92
CA TRP A 199 -30.97 14.36 9.58
C TRP A 199 -29.82 14.01 8.63
N THR A 200 -28.76 14.82 8.67
CA THR A 200 -27.52 14.50 7.95
C THR A 200 -26.88 13.24 8.56
N LYS A 201 -26.43 12.33 7.70
CA LYS A 201 -25.68 11.14 8.12
C LYS A 201 -24.18 11.43 8.00
N PRO A 202 -23.34 10.86 8.88
CA PRO A 202 -21.90 10.93 8.71
C PRO A 202 -21.46 10.18 7.44
N PRO A 203 -20.26 10.48 6.91
CA PRO A 203 -19.70 9.71 5.80
C PRO A 203 -19.66 8.21 6.13
N PRO A 204 -20.04 7.33 5.17
CA PRO A 204 -20.02 5.89 5.41
C PRO A 204 -18.58 5.39 5.58
N ARG A 205 -18.41 4.35 6.40
CA ARG A 205 -17.13 3.64 6.48
C ARG A 205 -16.86 2.91 5.17
N TYR A 206 -15.58 2.60 4.93
CA TYR A 206 -15.19 1.80 3.78
C TYR A 206 -15.63 0.35 3.93
N THR A 207 -16.26 -0.23 2.90
CA THR A 207 -16.22 -1.68 2.64
C THR A 207 -14.89 -2.06 1.96
N GLU A 208 -14.58 -3.35 1.84
CA GLU A 208 -13.41 -3.79 1.05
C GLU A 208 -13.47 -3.25 -0.38
N GLY A 209 -14.62 -3.33 -1.06
CA GLY A 209 -14.78 -2.80 -2.42
C GLY A 209 -14.51 -1.29 -2.48
N SER A 210 -15.12 -0.50 -1.59
CA SER A 210 -14.89 0.95 -1.58
C SER A 210 -13.47 1.35 -1.17
N LEU A 211 -12.76 0.51 -0.40
CA LEU A 211 -11.34 0.73 -0.09
C LEU A 211 -10.47 0.44 -1.31
N VAL A 212 -10.74 -0.63 -2.07
CA VAL A 212 -10.08 -0.89 -3.37
C VAL A 212 -10.27 0.29 -4.32
N LYS A 213 -11.51 0.80 -4.42
CA LYS A 213 -11.82 2.01 -5.20
C LYS A 213 -10.97 3.20 -4.76
N LYS A 214 -10.86 3.43 -3.45
CA LYS A 214 -10.11 4.56 -2.91
C LYS A 214 -8.60 4.42 -3.15
N LEU A 215 -8.06 3.21 -3.01
CA LEU A 215 -6.66 2.91 -3.30
C LEU A 215 -6.34 3.20 -4.78
N GLU A 216 -7.17 2.72 -5.70
CA GLU A 216 -7.03 3.00 -7.14
C GLU A 216 -7.10 4.50 -7.44
N GLU A 217 -8.08 5.23 -6.88
CA GLU A 217 -8.23 6.68 -7.05
C GLU A 217 -7.00 7.47 -6.56
N LEU A 218 -6.37 7.02 -5.48
CA LEU A 218 -5.16 7.62 -4.94
C LEU A 218 -3.88 7.17 -5.67
N GLY A 219 -3.97 6.23 -6.61
CA GLY A 219 -2.81 5.64 -7.28
C GLY A 219 -1.93 4.79 -6.35
N ILE A 220 -2.51 4.29 -5.25
CA ILE A 220 -1.83 3.48 -4.24
C ILE A 220 -2.24 2.01 -4.45
N GLY A 221 -1.25 1.14 -4.60
CA GLY A 221 -1.47 -0.25 -4.93
C GLY A 221 -1.66 -0.49 -6.43
N ARG A 222 -1.66 -1.77 -6.80
CA ARG A 222 -1.70 -2.29 -8.17
C ARG A 222 -2.65 -3.50 -8.20
N PRO A 223 -3.09 -3.96 -9.39
CA PRO A 223 -3.89 -5.18 -9.52
C PRO A 223 -3.40 -6.37 -8.67
N SER A 224 -2.09 -6.51 -8.51
CA SER A 224 -1.43 -7.55 -7.71
C SER A 224 -1.48 -7.32 -6.19
N THR A 225 -1.76 -6.12 -5.70
CA THR A 225 -1.60 -5.76 -4.28
C THR A 225 -2.90 -5.42 -3.56
N TYR A 226 -3.98 -5.03 -4.24
CA TYR A 226 -5.22 -4.60 -3.57
C TYR A 226 -5.76 -5.61 -2.53
N ALA A 227 -5.92 -6.88 -2.93
CA ALA A 227 -6.40 -7.92 -2.03
C ALA A 227 -5.41 -8.19 -0.89
N THR A 228 -4.10 -8.20 -1.18
CA THR A 228 -3.04 -8.43 -0.19
C THR A 228 -2.94 -7.30 0.83
N ILE A 229 -3.12 -6.04 0.42
CA ILE A 229 -3.15 -4.88 1.33
C ILE A 229 -4.29 -5.05 2.33
N ILE A 230 -5.50 -5.32 1.83
CA ILE A 230 -6.71 -5.48 2.66
C ILE A 230 -6.58 -6.69 3.59
N LYS A 231 -6.05 -7.81 3.09
CA LYS A 231 -5.76 -8.99 3.90
C LYS A 231 -4.77 -8.67 5.02
N THR A 232 -3.65 -8.01 4.69
CA THR A 232 -2.57 -7.71 5.64
C THR A 232 -3.03 -6.81 6.79
N ILE A 233 -3.82 -5.77 6.51
CA ILE A 233 -4.31 -4.87 7.56
C ILE A 233 -5.36 -5.54 8.47
N LYS A 234 -6.12 -6.51 7.95
CA LYS A 234 -7.03 -7.34 8.75
C LYS A 234 -6.27 -8.36 9.61
N ASP A 235 -5.37 -9.13 9.00
CA ASP A 235 -4.61 -10.19 9.68
C ASP A 235 -3.74 -9.64 10.82
N ARG A 236 -3.23 -8.42 10.67
CA ARG A 236 -2.45 -7.72 11.71
C ARG A 236 -3.32 -7.03 12.77
N GLY A 237 -4.64 -7.11 12.67
CA GLY A 237 -5.57 -6.53 13.64
C GLY A 237 -5.67 -5.01 13.61
N TYR A 238 -5.22 -4.35 12.54
CA TYR A 238 -5.41 -2.89 12.38
C TYR A 238 -6.85 -2.54 12.02
N VAL A 239 -7.53 -3.43 11.31
CA VAL A 239 -8.91 -3.25 10.88
C VAL A 239 -9.69 -4.52 11.16
N VAL A 240 -10.90 -4.35 11.67
CA VAL A 240 -11.88 -5.44 11.84
C VAL A 240 -13.09 -5.22 10.94
N LYS A 241 -13.73 -6.30 10.56
CA LYS A 241 -14.97 -6.26 9.78
C LYS A 241 -16.17 -6.12 10.73
N GLU A 242 -17.00 -5.11 10.50
CA GLU A 242 -18.25 -4.85 11.22
C GLU A 242 -19.38 -4.83 10.18
N GLY A 243 -20.11 -5.95 10.06
CA GLY A 243 -21.02 -6.17 8.93
C GLY A 243 -20.27 -6.19 7.59
N SER A 244 -20.60 -5.29 6.67
CA SER A 244 -19.87 -5.11 5.41
C SER A 244 -18.74 -4.08 5.48
N SER A 245 -18.67 -3.31 6.57
CA SER A 245 -17.75 -2.19 6.75
C SER A 245 -16.44 -2.60 7.42
N LEU A 246 -15.40 -1.84 7.15
CA LEU A 246 -14.08 -1.92 7.75
C LEU A 246 -13.97 -0.86 8.85
N LYS A 247 -13.68 -1.29 10.07
CA LYS A 247 -13.55 -0.43 11.24
C LYS A 247 -12.11 -0.48 11.75
N PRO A 248 -11.42 0.67 11.89
CA PRO A 248 -10.10 0.71 12.49
C PRO A 248 -10.16 0.31 13.96
N THR A 249 -9.12 -0.39 14.44
CA THR A 249 -8.95 -0.71 15.86
C THR A 249 -8.14 0.39 16.57
N GLN A 250 -8.14 0.37 17.90
CA GLN A 250 -7.28 1.28 18.67
C GLN A 250 -5.80 1.15 18.29
N HIS A 251 -5.33 -0.09 18.05
CA HIS A 251 -3.96 -0.35 17.63
C HIS A 251 -3.60 0.32 16.29
N ALA A 252 -4.57 0.49 15.37
CA ALA A 252 -4.35 1.24 14.15
C ALA A 252 -4.18 2.74 14.41
N PHE A 253 -5.00 3.32 15.30
CA PHE A 253 -4.85 4.72 15.70
C PHE A 253 -3.48 4.95 16.34
N ASP A 254 -3.08 4.12 17.31
CA ASP A 254 -1.80 4.26 17.99
C ASP A 254 -0.61 4.17 17.02
N LEU A 255 -0.68 3.27 16.03
CA LEU A 255 0.34 3.16 14.98
C LEU A 255 0.39 4.41 14.09
N ILE A 256 -0.77 4.89 13.62
CA ILE A 256 -0.84 6.06 12.75
C ILE A 256 -0.38 7.32 13.49
N ASP A 257 -0.71 7.47 14.77
CA ASP A 257 -0.25 8.58 15.61
C ASP A 257 1.28 8.55 15.78
N TYR A 258 1.84 7.37 16.07
CA TYR A 258 3.30 7.19 16.14
C TYR A 258 3.98 7.52 14.80
N LEU A 259 3.44 7.01 13.69
CA LEU A 259 3.98 7.27 12.36
C LEU A 259 3.87 8.75 11.99
N ASN A 260 2.75 9.43 12.29
CA ASN A 260 2.61 10.87 12.05
C ASN A 260 3.68 11.68 12.79
N GLN A 261 3.94 11.36 14.07
CA GLN A 261 4.90 12.09 14.90
C GLN A 261 6.36 11.89 14.47
N LYS A 262 6.74 10.68 14.04
CA LYS A 262 8.16 10.33 13.78
C LYS A 262 8.49 10.18 12.29
N TYR A 263 7.53 9.70 11.50
CA TYR A 263 7.71 9.22 10.14
C TYR A 263 6.56 9.63 9.19
N GLY A 264 5.93 10.80 9.39
CA GLY A 264 4.72 11.18 8.64
C GLY A 264 4.89 11.17 7.11
N TRP A 265 6.11 11.30 6.63
CA TRP A 265 6.45 11.18 5.21
C TRP A 265 6.25 9.77 4.62
N VAL A 266 6.26 8.72 5.45
CA VAL A 266 6.08 7.32 5.04
C VAL A 266 4.61 7.02 4.73
N ILE A 267 3.70 7.68 5.45
CA ILE A 267 2.25 7.50 5.33
C ILE A 267 1.57 8.58 4.48
N ASP A 268 2.37 9.45 3.86
CA ASP A 268 1.88 10.45 2.90
C ASP A 268 1.43 9.78 1.60
N TYR A 269 0.18 10.01 1.20
CA TYR A 269 -0.41 9.38 0.03
C TYR A 269 0.33 9.72 -1.27
N ASN A 270 0.80 10.96 -1.41
CA ASN A 270 1.54 11.38 -2.60
C ASN A 270 2.90 10.71 -2.70
N PHE A 271 3.58 10.51 -1.56
CA PHE A 271 4.83 9.77 -1.51
C PHE A 271 4.63 8.32 -1.92
N THR A 272 3.62 7.64 -1.38
CA THR A 272 3.31 6.25 -1.76
C THR A 272 2.95 6.14 -3.24
N LYS A 273 2.09 7.03 -3.77
CA LYS A 273 1.77 7.07 -5.20
C LYS A 273 3.01 7.23 -6.07
N LYS A 274 3.89 8.17 -5.73
CA LYS A 274 5.15 8.42 -6.48
C LYS A 274 6.10 7.22 -6.45
N MET A 275 6.12 6.47 -5.34
CA MET A 275 6.89 5.24 -5.25
C MET A 275 6.35 4.19 -6.21
N GLU A 276 5.04 3.98 -6.23
CA GLU A 276 4.40 3.04 -7.15
C GLU A 276 4.65 3.43 -8.62
N GLU A 277 4.47 4.71 -8.98
CA GLU A 277 4.79 5.23 -10.32
C GLU A 277 6.28 5.12 -10.69
N PHE A 278 7.17 5.16 -9.70
CA PHE A 278 8.59 4.92 -9.93
C PHE A 278 8.83 3.47 -10.31
N LEU A 279 8.24 2.52 -9.58
CA LEU A 279 8.39 1.09 -9.85
C LEU A 279 7.85 0.73 -11.23
N ASP A 280 6.73 1.33 -11.66
CA ASP A 280 6.24 1.17 -13.02
C ASP A 280 7.27 1.64 -14.08
N LYS A 281 7.94 2.77 -13.83
CA LYS A 281 9.00 3.27 -14.74
C LYS A 281 10.22 2.36 -14.77
N VAL A 282 10.49 1.64 -13.68
CA VAL A 282 11.54 0.61 -13.65
C VAL A 282 11.14 -0.57 -14.54
N GLU A 283 9.89 -1.04 -14.44
CA GLU A 283 9.36 -2.10 -15.31
C GLU A 283 9.45 -1.74 -16.80
N GLU A 284 9.20 -0.48 -17.14
CA GLU A 284 9.34 0.04 -18.50
C GLU A 284 10.80 0.29 -18.95
N ASN A 285 11.80 -0.03 -18.13
CA ASN A 285 13.21 0.33 -18.35
C ASN A 285 13.45 1.85 -18.54
N LYS A 286 12.58 2.71 -18.00
CA LYS A 286 12.71 4.19 -18.05
C LYS A 286 13.45 4.76 -16.84
N LYS A 287 13.67 3.98 -15.78
CA LYS A 287 14.43 4.35 -14.58
C LYS A 287 15.20 3.16 -14.00
N ASP A 288 16.33 3.42 -13.33
CA ASP A 288 17.07 2.41 -12.57
C ASP A 288 16.53 2.34 -11.12
N TRP A 289 16.19 1.13 -10.66
CA TRP A 289 15.73 0.88 -9.29
C TRP A 289 16.74 1.35 -8.22
N LYS A 290 18.04 1.38 -8.54
CA LYS A 290 19.10 1.84 -7.64
C LYS A 290 18.95 3.32 -7.28
N GLU A 291 18.43 4.15 -8.19
CA GLU A 291 18.15 5.56 -7.93
C GLU A 291 17.11 5.70 -6.82
N PHE A 292 16.02 4.93 -6.92
CA PHE A 292 14.97 4.91 -5.91
C PHE A 292 15.48 4.45 -4.54
N VAL A 293 16.24 3.36 -4.49
CA VAL A 293 16.80 2.86 -3.21
C VAL A 293 17.73 3.88 -2.59
N LYS A 294 18.55 4.56 -3.39
CA LYS A 294 19.45 5.63 -2.92
C LYS A 294 18.67 6.81 -2.34
N GLU A 295 17.65 7.29 -3.06
CA GLU A 295 16.77 8.39 -2.59
C GLU A 295 16.03 8.03 -1.31
N LEU A 296 15.45 6.82 -1.24
CA LEU A 296 14.73 6.32 -0.08
C LEU A 296 15.65 6.18 1.13
N HIS A 297 16.86 5.63 0.94
CA HIS A 297 17.86 5.48 1.99
C HIS A 297 18.32 6.83 2.53
N GLN A 298 18.61 7.79 1.64
CA GLN A 298 18.96 9.16 2.03
C GLN A 298 17.84 9.83 2.82
N LYS A 299 16.59 9.72 2.36
CA LYS A 299 15.42 10.29 3.07
C LYS A 299 15.23 9.66 4.45
N SER A 300 15.40 8.34 4.55
CA SER A 300 15.29 7.60 5.81
C SER A 300 16.36 8.02 6.83
N ILE A 301 17.60 8.26 6.40
CA ILE A 301 18.70 8.69 7.29
C ILE A 301 18.61 10.19 7.60
N SER A 302 18.19 11.02 6.65
CA SER A 302 18.14 12.49 6.80
C SER A 302 17.18 12.97 7.90
N LYS A 303 16.14 12.19 8.24
CA LYS A 303 15.25 12.46 9.39
C LYS A 303 15.58 11.67 10.64
N VAL A 304 16.39 10.61 10.53
CA VAL A 304 17.12 10.05 11.68
C VAL A 304 18.37 10.91 11.91
N LYS A 305 18.19 12.24 12.02
CA LYS A 305 19.19 13.07 12.69
C LYS A 305 19.17 12.62 14.14
N SER A 306 20.16 11.80 14.49
CA SER A 306 20.35 11.11 15.75
C SER A 306 19.83 11.92 16.93
N ALA A 307 18.79 11.46 17.63
CA ALA A 307 18.42 12.07 18.91
C ALA A 307 19.68 12.22 19.77
N VAL A 308 19.85 13.40 20.39
CA VAL A 308 21.03 13.69 21.22
C VAL A 308 21.08 12.64 22.32
N SER A 309 22.07 11.75 22.27
CA SER A 309 22.20 10.74 23.31
C SER A 309 22.56 11.42 24.64
N LYS A 310 22.04 10.92 25.76
CA LYS A 310 22.35 11.47 27.10
C LYS A 310 23.86 11.63 27.34
N LYS A 311 24.67 10.65 26.89
CA LYS A 311 26.14 10.72 27.00
C LYS A 311 26.77 11.86 26.20
N MET A 312 26.22 12.15 25.02
CA MET A 312 26.69 13.23 24.15
C MET A 312 26.32 14.59 24.74
N LEU A 313 25.12 14.71 25.29
CA LEU A 313 24.64 15.90 26.00
C LEU A 313 25.48 16.16 27.26
N ASP A 314 25.64 15.14 28.12
CA ASP A 314 26.44 15.24 29.36
C ASP A 314 27.88 15.68 29.06
N TYR A 315 28.48 15.14 27.99
CA TYR A 315 29.84 15.50 27.59
C TYR A 315 29.94 16.92 27.03
N ALA A 316 28.95 17.36 26.26
CA ALA A 316 28.91 18.74 25.76
C ALA A 316 28.71 19.74 26.90
N LEU A 317 27.85 19.43 27.87
CA LEU A 317 27.63 20.26 29.07
C LEU A 317 28.89 20.35 29.95
N ASP A 318 29.62 19.25 30.11
CA ASP A 318 30.90 19.25 30.84
C ASP A 318 31.96 20.12 30.14
N LEU A 319 32.08 20.00 28.81
CA LEU A 319 32.96 20.86 28.01
C LEU A 319 32.53 22.34 28.07
N ALA A 320 31.24 22.62 27.98
CA ALA A 320 30.69 23.97 28.10
C ALA A 320 31.02 24.59 29.46
N LYS A 321 30.86 23.83 30.55
CA LYS A 321 31.24 24.25 31.90
C LYS A 321 32.75 24.49 32.02
N LYS A 322 33.57 23.59 31.46
CA LYS A 322 35.04 23.68 31.49
C LYS A 322 35.56 24.92 30.74
N HIS A 323 34.93 25.28 29.63
CA HIS A 323 35.34 26.39 28.77
C HIS A 323 34.54 27.69 29.01
N GLY A 324 33.63 27.71 29.99
CA GLY A 324 32.79 28.88 30.30
C GLY A 324 31.89 29.30 29.13
N LYS A 325 31.35 28.34 28.37
CA LYS A 325 30.49 28.58 27.21
C LYS A 325 29.03 28.22 27.53
N ASP A 326 28.10 29.03 27.04
CA ASP A 326 26.68 28.70 27.03
C ASP A 326 26.32 27.93 25.75
N ILE A 327 25.63 26.80 25.92
CA ILE A 327 25.21 25.91 24.84
C ILE A 327 23.70 25.59 24.89
N ASP A 328 22.91 26.32 25.68
CA ASP A 328 21.47 26.06 25.85
C ASP A 328 20.71 26.06 24.51
N HIS A 329 21.10 26.98 23.62
CA HIS A 329 20.54 27.13 22.28
C HIS A 329 20.84 25.96 21.31
N ILE A 330 21.74 25.04 21.66
CA ILE A 330 22.12 23.89 20.82
C ILE A 330 21.76 22.53 21.44
N LEU A 331 21.21 22.46 22.66
CA LEU A 331 21.00 21.20 23.38
C LEU A 331 20.07 20.19 22.68
N ASN A 332 19.24 20.66 21.75
CA ASN A 332 18.33 19.83 20.96
C ASN A 332 18.83 19.57 19.52
N ASP A 333 20.01 20.08 19.14
CA ASP A 333 20.59 19.96 17.80
C ASP A 333 21.85 19.08 17.83
N PRO A 334 21.75 17.81 17.37
CA PRO A 334 22.85 16.85 17.42
C PRO A 334 24.07 17.26 16.59
N GLU A 335 23.87 17.97 15.49
CA GLU A 335 24.97 18.41 14.62
C GLU A 335 25.74 19.55 15.30
N LYS A 336 25.03 20.51 15.88
CA LYS A 336 25.66 21.61 16.61
C LYS A 336 26.36 21.15 17.89
N ILE A 337 25.79 20.18 18.61
CA ILE A 337 26.47 19.58 19.76
C ILE A 337 27.75 18.86 19.33
N LYS A 338 27.70 18.13 18.20
CA LYS A 338 28.88 17.44 17.67
C LYS A 338 29.98 18.43 17.28
N GLU A 339 29.60 19.50 16.57
CA GLU A 339 30.51 20.57 16.18
C GLU A 339 31.12 21.26 17.40
N PHE A 340 30.31 21.55 18.43
CA PHE A 340 30.77 22.09 19.69
C PHE A 340 31.81 21.18 20.36
N ILE A 341 31.50 19.88 20.47
CA ILE A 341 32.42 18.89 21.03
C ILE A 341 33.72 18.82 20.22
N ASP A 342 33.65 18.75 18.89
CA ASP A 342 34.84 18.63 18.04
C ASP A 342 35.77 19.85 18.15
N ASN A 343 35.20 21.03 18.39
CA ASN A 343 35.94 22.28 18.56
C ASN A 343 36.55 22.46 19.96
N HIS A 344 35.94 21.86 20.99
CA HIS A 344 36.30 22.10 22.40
C HIS A 344 36.85 20.86 23.13
N ALA A 345 36.83 19.68 22.52
CA ALA A 345 37.39 18.48 23.12
C ALA A 345 38.92 18.58 23.27
N ASP A 346 39.43 18.11 24.42
CA ASP A 346 40.86 18.06 24.70
C ASP A 346 41.60 17.27 23.61
N LYS A 347 42.56 17.94 22.97
CA LYS A 347 43.44 17.35 21.95
C LYS A 347 44.52 16.46 22.55
N LYS A 348 44.84 16.63 23.84
CA LYS A 348 45.79 15.78 24.57
C LYS A 348 45.12 14.50 25.08
N PRO A 349 45.77 13.33 24.98
CA PRO A 349 45.24 12.11 25.58
C PRO A 349 45.25 12.20 27.12
N SER A 350 44.32 11.52 27.79
CA SER A 350 44.33 11.46 29.25
C SER A 350 45.46 10.56 29.77
N GLU A 351 45.89 10.77 31.02
CA GLU A 351 46.94 9.96 31.65
C GLU A 351 46.64 8.45 31.57
N LYS A 352 45.40 8.04 31.83
CA LYS A 352 44.96 6.64 31.69
C LYS A 352 45.11 6.10 30.26
N GLN A 353 44.88 6.92 29.24
CA GLN A 353 45.05 6.51 27.85
C GLN A 353 46.54 6.35 27.51
N VAL A 354 47.38 7.24 28.01
CA VAL A 354 48.85 7.18 27.85
C VAL A 354 49.40 5.94 28.55
N GLU A 355 49.01 5.70 29.79
CA GLU A 355 49.43 4.55 30.59
C GLU A 355 49.01 3.23 29.93
N TYR A 356 47.76 3.15 29.45
CA TYR A 356 47.29 2.00 28.70
C TYR A 356 48.06 1.77 27.39
N ALA A 357 48.38 2.83 26.66
CA ALA A 357 49.16 2.73 25.43
C ALA A 357 50.61 2.26 25.70
N LYS A 358 51.24 2.74 26.78
CA LYS A 358 52.56 2.28 27.22
C LYS A 358 52.57 0.79 27.57
N ALA A 359 51.62 0.34 28.39
CA ALA A 359 51.48 -1.08 28.72
C ALA A 359 51.23 -1.96 27.47
N LEU A 360 50.48 -1.45 26.50
CA LEU A 360 50.24 -2.16 25.24
C LEU A 360 51.47 -2.14 24.31
N SER A 361 52.28 -1.10 24.35
CA SER A 361 53.56 -0.99 23.63
C SER A 361 54.55 -2.04 24.12
N GLU A 362 54.71 -2.17 25.44
CA GLU A 362 55.53 -3.21 26.07
C GLU A 362 55.08 -4.61 25.67
N LYS A 363 53.77 -4.86 25.67
CA LYS A 363 53.21 -6.18 25.32
C LYS A 363 53.33 -6.54 23.84
N THR A 364 53.33 -5.57 22.94
CA THR A 364 53.29 -5.79 21.48
C THR A 364 54.62 -5.53 20.78
N GLY A 365 55.57 -4.89 21.45
CA GLY A 365 56.82 -4.41 20.85
C GLY A 365 56.64 -3.26 19.85
N LEU A 366 55.42 -2.74 19.66
CA LEU A 366 55.18 -1.61 18.77
C LEU A 366 55.71 -0.33 19.41
N LYS A 367 56.49 0.44 18.65
CA LYS A 367 57.04 1.72 19.11
C LYS A 367 55.93 2.75 19.29
N LEU A 368 55.86 3.34 20.48
CA LEU A 368 55.00 4.48 20.81
C LEU A 368 55.86 5.76 20.78
N THR A 369 55.47 6.75 19.99
CA THR A 369 56.24 7.98 19.75
C THR A 369 55.61 9.19 20.44
N ASP A 370 56.38 10.27 20.58
CA ASP A 370 55.91 11.53 21.18
C ASP A 370 54.71 12.14 20.45
N LYS A 371 54.58 11.87 19.15
CA LYS A 371 53.42 12.28 18.34
C LYS A 371 52.14 11.60 18.83
N GLU A 372 52.19 10.32 19.18
CA GLU A 372 51.04 9.63 19.73
C GLU A 372 50.77 10.05 21.18
N LEU A 373 51.81 10.31 21.97
CA LEU A 373 51.65 10.75 23.36
C LEU A 373 51.07 12.16 23.50
N SER A 374 51.24 13.02 22.49
CA SER A 374 50.78 14.41 22.50
C SER A 374 49.42 14.65 21.83
N ASP A 375 48.96 13.74 20.95
CA ASP A 375 47.69 13.87 20.23
C ASP A 375 46.75 12.68 20.46
N LYS A 376 45.56 12.96 21.00
CA LYS A 376 44.55 11.96 21.38
C LYS A 376 44.05 11.15 20.18
N LYS A 377 43.97 11.73 18.99
CA LYS A 377 43.53 11.02 17.77
C LYS A 377 44.63 10.09 17.26
N ALA A 378 45.89 10.53 17.30
CA ALA A 378 47.06 9.73 16.97
C ALA A 378 47.21 8.55 17.96
N LEU A 379 47.10 8.80 19.27
CA LEU A 379 47.14 7.75 20.29
C LEU A 379 46.05 6.70 20.07
N LYS A 380 44.82 7.14 19.78
CA LYS A 380 43.69 6.22 19.55
C LYS A 380 43.94 5.32 18.34
N LYS A 381 44.38 5.88 17.21
CA LYS A 381 44.73 5.10 16.02
C LYS A 381 45.84 4.08 16.30
N TRP A 382 46.84 4.48 17.07
CA TRP A 382 47.93 3.62 17.46
C TRP A 382 47.46 2.49 18.40
N ILE A 383 46.64 2.78 19.41
CA ILE A 383 46.07 1.78 20.33
C ILE A 383 45.26 0.74 19.55
N ASP A 384 44.46 1.16 18.57
CA ASP A 384 43.65 0.25 17.77
C ASP A 384 44.52 -0.68 16.90
N LYS A 385 45.63 -0.16 16.36
CA LYS A 385 46.64 -0.97 15.65
C LYS A 385 47.31 -1.96 16.61
N ALA A 386 47.73 -1.50 17.78
CA ALA A 386 48.43 -2.33 18.76
C ALA A 386 47.53 -3.43 19.33
N LYS A 387 46.24 -3.17 19.54
CA LYS A 387 45.27 -4.20 19.93
C LYS A 387 45.13 -5.30 18.89
N LYS A 388 45.10 -4.94 17.59
CA LYS A 388 45.04 -5.93 16.51
C LYS A 388 46.30 -6.79 16.49
N GLU A 389 47.46 -6.18 16.70
CA GLU A 389 48.73 -6.92 16.76
C GLU A 389 48.79 -7.84 17.98
N ALA A 390 48.40 -7.35 19.16
CA ALA A 390 48.30 -8.13 20.39
C ALA A 390 47.38 -9.36 20.22
N MET A 391 46.32 -9.23 19.42
CA MET A 391 45.35 -10.31 19.17
C MET A 391 45.88 -11.43 18.26
N LYS A 392 46.87 -11.16 17.40
CA LYS A 392 47.45 -12.20 16.52
C LYS A 392 48.15 -13.29 17.32
N ASN A 393 48.81 -12.90 18.42
CA ASN A 393 49.59 -13.80 19.27
C ASN A 393 48.88 -14.11 20.59
N TYR A 394 47.58 -13.80 20.69
CA TYR A 394 46.83 -13.97 21.93
C TYR A 394 46.38 -15.41 22.10
N GLN A 395 46.81 -16.05 23.19
CA GLN A 395 46.32 -17.36 23.61
C GLN A 395 45.27 -17.21 24.72
N LEU A 396 44.17 -17.95 24.59
CA LEU A 396 43.14 -17.99 25.62
C LEU A 396 43.69 -18.64 26.89
N SER A 397 43.42 -18.02 28.04
CA SER A 397 43.75 -18.64 29.33
C SER A 397 42.85 -19.83 29.62
N GLU A 398 43.29 -20.71 30.51
CA GLU A 398 42.52 -21.90 30.90
C GLU A 398 41.13 -21.54 31.45
N LYS A 399 41.05 -20.42 32.18
CA LYS A 399 39.78 -19.88 32.66
C LYS A 399 38.85 -19.46 31.51
N GLN A 400 39.38 -18.89 30.43
CA GLN A 400 38.59 -18.49 29.26
C GLN A 400 38.12 -19.72 28.47
N LYS A 401 38.99 -20.72 28.29
CA LYS A 401 38.63 -22.00 27.68
C LYS A 401 37.51 -22.69 28.46
N ASN A 402 37.61 -22.74 29.79
CA ASN A 402 36.58 -23.31 30.67
C ASN A 402 35.22 -22.61 30.54
N VAL A 403 35.21 -21.29 30.32
CA VAL A 403 33.96 -20.56 30.05
C VAL A 403 33.37 -20.98 28.71
N LEU A 404 34.18 -21.16 27.67
CA LEU A 404 33.68 -21.63 26.37
C LEU A 404 33.09 -23.04 26.45
N ILE A 405 33.80 -23.95 27.12
CA ILE A 405 33.33 -25.34 27.37
C ILE A 405 32.00 -25.33 28.13
N LYS A 406 31.89 -24.53 29.21
CA LYS A 406 30.64 -24.41 29.98
C LYS A 406 29.43 -24.00 29.12
N TYR A 407 29.65 -23.27 28.04
CA TYR A 407 28.59 -22.80 27.14
C TYR A 407 28.53 -23.59 25.81
N GLY A 408 29.22 -24.73 25.69
CA GLY A 408 29.24 -25.57 24.49
C GLY A 408 29.79 -24.85 23.26
N ARG A 409 30.83 -24.03 23.44
CA ARG A 409 31.48 -23.23 22.39
C ARG A 409 32.97 -23.55 22.24
N GLU A 410 33.31 -24.82 22.30
CA GLU A 410 34.66 -25.34 22.09
C GLU A 410 35.21 -24.97 20.69
N ASP A 411 34.31 -24.80 19.71
CA ASP A 411 34.61 -24.32 18.36
C ASP A 411 35.34 -22.95 18.33
N LEU A 412 35.25 -22.17 19.40
CA LEU A 412 35.88 -20.86 19.52
C LEU A 412 37.28 -20.89 20.17
N ILE A 413 37.74 -22.04 20.68
CA ILE A 413 39.03 -22.14 21.38
C ILE A 413 40.19 -21.72 20.47
N GLU A 414 40.15 -22.15 19.20
CA GLU A 414 41.16 -21.80 18.19
C GLU A 414 40.92 -20.43 17.51
N LYS A 415 39.92 -19.67 17.97
CA LYS A 415 39.55 -18.34 17.43
C LYS A 415 39.50 -17.29 18.53
N PRO A 416 40.66 -16.84 19.06
CA PRO A 416 40.71 -16.04 20.28
C PRO A 416 39.92 -14.72 20.21
N ALA A 417 39.86 -14.08 19.05
CA ALA A 417 39.07 -12.86 18.85
C ALA A 417 37.56 -13.07 18.92
N GLU A 418 37.08 -14.20 18.41
CA GLU A 418 35.65 -14.57 18.45
C GLU A 418 35.27 -15.09 19.83
N ALA A 419 36.14 -15.89 20.45
CA ALA A 419 36.03 -16.35 21.84
C ALA A 419 35.85 -15.19 22.82
N LEU A 420 36.73 -14.17 22.79
CA LEU A 420 36.65 -13.04 23.71
C LEU A 420 35.36 -12.22 23.53
N LYS A 421 34.87 -12.06 22.29
CA LYS A 421 33.57 -11.41 22.02
C LYS A 421 32.41 -12.20 22.62
N PHE A 422 32.43 -13.53 22.45
CA PHE A 422 31.41 -14.41 23.02
C PHE A 422 31.41 -14.35 24.56
N ILE A 423 32.58 -14.51 25.19
CA ILE A 423 32.74 -14.45 26.65
C ILE A 423 32.24 -13.10 27.18
N ALA A 424 32.62 -11.99 26.54
CA ALA A 424 32.16 -10.65 26.93
C ALA A 424 30.63 -10.46 26.81
N SER A 425 29.99 -11.09 25.81
CA SER A 425 28.54 -11.04 25.63
C SER A 425 27.80 -11.75 26.76
N LYS A 426 28.36 -12.85 27.29
CA LYS A 426 27.79 -13.60 28.42
C LYS A 426 27.99 -12.85 29.73
N LEU A 427 29.16 -12.25 29.95
CA LEU A 427 29.42 -11.42 31.14
C LEU A 427 28.54 -10.16 31.20
N LYS A 428 28.20 -9.56 30.05
CA LYS A 428 27.24 -8.42 30.00
C LYS A 428 25.82 -8.82 30.41
N LYS A 429 25.41 -10.08 30.19
CA LYS A 429 24.10 -10.60 30.62
C LYS A 429 23.98 -10.78 32.14
N PHE A 430 25.08 -10.71 32.88
CA PHE A 430 25.11 -10.77 34.35
C PHE A 430 25.20 -9.38 35.03
N LYS A 431 25.27 -8.28 34.25
CA LYS A 431 25.32 -6.90 34.75
C LYS A 431 24.07 -6.06 34.44
N LYS A 432 23.04 -6.69 33.87
CA LYS A 432 21.66 -6.23 33.87
C LYS A 432 20.88 -7.16 34.77
#